data_AF-A0A2V6M175-F1
#
_entry.id   AF-A0A2V6M175-F1
#
_cell.length_a   1.000
_cell.length_b   1.000
_cell.length_c   1.000
_cell.angle_alpha   90.00
_cell.angle_beta   90.00
_cell.angle_gamma   90.00
#
_symmetry.space_group_name_H-M   'P 1'
#
loop_
_entity.id
_entity.type
_entity.pdbx_description
1 polymer ?
#
loop_
_entity_poly.entity_id
_entity_poly.type
_entity_poly.pdbx_seq_one_letter_code
_entity_poly.pdbx_strand_id
1 'polypeptide(L)'
;MARKTKRKKKTKRKLARPQLPMQRQLNLRDEETHFDLRPIFERLNQRYFRGRLRGYRVVWGRRRKHRPRDHFVFGTIQEEDRVIRINWALNRPFVPLWFLQYVLYHEMLHSVVPDEVLSPGRRRVHTQEFNRREREFPSYRRARRWEEENLSRFLR
;
A
#
# COMPACT_ATOMS: atom_id res chain seq x y z
N MET A 1 -10.98 74.24 0.06
CA MET A 1 -9.62 73.71 0.34
C MET A 1 -9.75 72.21 0.59
N ALA A 2 -9.30 71.36 -0.35
CA ALA A 2 -8.02 70.62 -0.28
C ALA A 2 -8.03 69.60 0.89
N ARG A 3 -7.95 68.27 0.73
CA ARG A 3 -7.21 67.44 -0.23
C ARG A 3 -7.82 66.04 -0.33
N LYS A 4 -7.93 65.54 -1.56
CA LYS A 4 -8.02 64.11 -1.91
C LYS A 4 -6.74 63.40 -1.44
N THR A 5 -6.87 62.22 -0.83
CA THR A 5 -5.77 61.26 -0.71
C THR A 5 -6.17 59.92 -1.31
N LYS A 6 -5.79 59.72 -2.58
CA LYS A 6 -5.66 58.41 -3.23
C LYS A 6 -4.54 57.62 -2.54
N ARG A 7 -4.71 56.34 -2.23
CA ARG A 7 -3.58 55.40 -2.05
C ARG A 7 -3.90 53.96 -2.52
N LYS A 8 -3.49 53.73 -3.77
CA LYS A 8 -2.84 52.55 -4.38
C LYS A 8 -3.30 51.12 -4.01
N LYS A 9 -3.95 50.46 -4.98
CA LYS A 9 -3.92 48.99 -5.17
C LYS A 9 -2.46 48.53 -5.29
N LYS A 10 -2.06 47.51 -4.51
CA LYS A 10 -0.81 46.76 -4.71
C LYS A 10 -1.13 45.29 -4.96
N THR A 11 -1.16 44.92 -6.22
CA THR A 11 -0.95 43.54 -6.69
C THR A 11 0.46 43.09 -6.27
N LYS A 12 0.56 41.97 -5.54
CA LYS A 12 1.83 41.26 -5.37
C LYS A 12 1.72 39.90 -6.07
N ARG A 13 2.49 39.76 -7.15
CA ARG A 13 2.69 38.51 -7.90
C ARG A 13 3.53 37.51 -7.08
N LYS A 14 3.33 36.22 -7.39
CA LYS A 14 3.91 35.00 -6.79
C LYS A 14 5.45 34.99 -6.72
N LEU A 15 5.99 34.33 -5.69
CA LEU A 15 7.15 33.44 -5.80
C LEU A 15 6.95 32.22 -4.88
N ALA A 16 7.30 31.03 -5.36
CA ALA A 16 7.05 29.73 -4.73
C ALA A 16 8.11 29.35 -3.69
N ARG A 17 7.72 28.60 -2.64
CA ARG A 17 8.22 27.23 -2.30
C ARG A 17 7.60 26.73 -0.97
N PRO A 18 7.27 25.43 -0.86
CA PRO A 18 6.54 24.85 0.26
C PRO A 18 7.52 24.35 1.35
N GLN A 19 7.17 24.49 2.63
CA GLN A 19 7.69 23.58 3.64
C GLN A 19 6.54 23.04 4.50
N LEU A 20 6.34 21.74 4.32
CA LEU A 20 5.34 20.90 4.95
C LEU A 20 5.50 20.93 6.48
N PRO A 21 4.43 21.07 7.25
CA PRO A 21 4.49 20.80 8.68
C PRO A 21 4.62 19.28 8.90
N MET A 22 5.18 18.90 10.05
CA MET A 22 5.00 17.60 10.70
C MET A 22 6.14 16.56 10.55
N GLN A 23 7.34 16.94 11.00
CA GLN A 23 8.32 15.98 11.55
C GLN A 23 8.02 15.58 13.01
N ARG A 24 6.77 15.74 13.49
CA ARG A 24 6.32 15.16 14.76
C ARG A 24 5.77 13.75 14.53
N GLN A 25 6.64 12.77 14.34
CA GLN A 25 6.31 11.36 14.56
C GLN A 25 7.55 10.45 14.55
N LEU A 26 8.60 10.83 15.28
CA LEU A 26 9.63 9.90 15.72
C LEU A 26 9.23 9.31 17.07
N ASN A 27 8.21 8.45 17.05
CA ASN A 27 8.04 7.41 18.07
C ASN A 27 8.29 6.07 17.37
N LEU A 28 9.53 5.89 16.92
CA LEU A 28 10.07 4.58 16.61
C LEU A 28 10.37 3.94 17.96
N ARG A 29 9.35 3.34 18.58
CA ARG A 29 9.63 2.24 19.50
C ARG A 29 10.16 1.13 18.60
N ASP A 30 11.37 0.66 18.87
CA ASP A 30 11.92 -0.58 18.33
C ASP A 30 11.00 -1.74 18.76
N GLU A 31 9.85 -1.84 18.09
CA GLU A 31 9.01 -3.02 18.15
C GLU A 31 9.53 -3.93 17.04
N GLU A 32 10.28 -4.96 17.43
CA GLU A 32 10.78 -5.99 16.53
C GLU A 32 9.67 -6.41 15.57
N THR A 33 9.95 -6.33 14.27
CA THR A 33 9.02 -6.83 13.27
C THR A 33 8.98 -8.35 13.40
N HIS A 34 7.81 -8.90 13.76
CA HIS A 34 7.60 -10.34 13.83
C HIS A 34 7.90 -11.05 12.51
N PHE A 35 7.71 -10.35 11.38
CA PHE A 35 8.10 -10.83 10.07
C PHE A 35 9.06 -9.86 9.37
N ASP A 36 10.15 -10.39 8.81
CA ASP A 36 10.96 -9.67 7.83
C ASP A 36 10.38 -9.89 6.42
N LEU A 37 9.92 -8.80 5.79
CA LEU A 37 9.30 -8.84 4.47
C LEU A 37 10.30 -9.10 3.35
N ARG A 38 11.58 -8.70 3.49
CA ARG A 38 12.53 -8.78 2.36
C ARG A 38 12.84 -10.23 1.95
N PRO A 39 13.19 -11.15 2.87
CA PRO A 39 13.45 -12.54 2.51
C PRO A 39 12.22 -13.23 1.92
N ILE A 40 11.02 -12.89 2.42
CA ILE A 40 9.75 -13.43 1.92
C ILE A 40 9.50 -12.94 0.49
N PHE A 41 9.65 -11.64 0.25
CA PHE A 41 9.52 -11.03 -1.06
C PHE A 41 10.47 -11.66 -2.08
N GLU A 42 11.76 -11.76 -1.76
CA GLU A 42 12.76 -12.31 -2.67
C GLU A 42 12.44 -13.77 -3.05
N ARG A 43 12.01 -14.59 -2.07
CA ARG A 43 11.62 -15.97 -2.33
C ARG A 43 10.42 -16.06 -3.28
N LEU A 44 9.41 -15.21 -3.08
CA LEU A 44 8.24 -15.16 -3.96
C LEU A 44 8.62 -14.65 -5.36
N ASN A 45 9.46 -13.62 -5.44
CA ASN A 45 9.91 -13.02 -6.69
C ASN A 45 10.66 -14.04 -7.55
N GLN A 46 11.56 -14.81 -6.94
CA GLN A 46 12.28 -15.85 -7.66
C GLN A 46 11.37 -16.99 -8.11
N ARG A 47 10.49 -17.47 -7.22
CA ARG A 47 9.66 -18.66 -7.50
C ARG A 47 8.55 -18.40 -8.53
N TYR A 48 7.85 -17.29 -8.42
CA TYR A 48 6.63 -17.04 -9.21
C TYR A 48 6.83 -15.99 -10.31
N PHE A 49 7.74 -15.04 -10.09
CA PHE A 49 7.93 -13.90 -10.99
C PHE A 49 9.25 -13.94 -11.76
N ARG A 50 10.03 -15.04 -11.63
CA ARG A 50 11.33 -15.24 -12.28
C ARG A 50 12.30 -14.07 -12.07
N GLY A 51 12.21 -13.41 -10.91
CA GLY A 51 13.06 -12.26 -10.57
C GLY A 51 12.71 -10.95 -11.28
N ARG A 52 11.56 -10.83 -11.95
CA ARG A 52 11.16 -9.60 -12.66
C ARG A 52 10.99 -8.39 -11.73
N LEU A 53 10.74 -8.62 -10.44
CA LEU A 53 10.46 -7.55 -9.46
C LEU A 53 11.67 -7.16 -8.62
N ARG A 54 12.91 -7.46 -9.04
CA ARG A 54 14.15 -7.13 -8.30
C ARG A 54 14.31 -5.64 -7.94
N GLY A 55 13.68 -4.73 -8.68
CA GLY A 55 13.70 -3.30 -8.40
C GLY A 55 12.64 -2.80 -7.43
N TYR A 56 11.76 -3.68 -6.93
CA TYR A 56 10.69 -3.30 -6.02
C TYR A 56 11.17 -3.29 -4.57
N ARG A 57 10.69 -2.31 -3.82
CA ARG A 57 10.94 -2.19 -2.38
C ARG A 57 9.69 -2.61 -1.62
N VAL A 58 9.81 -3.62 -0.78
CA VAL A 58 8.74 -4.01 0.15
C VAL A 58 8.94 -3.31 1.49
N VAL A 59 7.91 -2.64 1.99
CA VAL A 59 7.96 -1.91 3.26
C VAL A 59 6.69 -2.12 4.06
N TRP A 60 6.82 -2.01 5.38
CA TRP A 60 5.65 -1.91 6.24
C TRP A 60 4.99 -0.53 6.10
N GLY A 61 3.66 -0.53 6.04
CA GLY A 61 2.84 0.67 6.10
C GLY A 61 2.84 1.27 7.50
N ARG A 62 2.34 2.51 7.60
CA ARG A 62 2.26 3.22 8.90
C ARG A 62 1.30 2.51 9.84
N ARG A 63 1.69 2.41 11.11
CA ARG A 63 0.81 1.96 12.19
C ARG A 63 -0.33 2.97 12.38
N ARG A 64 -1.58 2.54 12.12
CA ARG A 64 -2.77 3.34 12.41
C ARG A 64 -3.16 3.16 13.88
N LYS A 65 -3.48 4.27 14.55
CA LYS A 65 -3.99 4.27 15.94
C LYS A 65 -5.40 3.69 16.04
N HIS A 66 -6.19 3.83 14.98
CA HIS A 66 -7.57 3.35 14.92
C HIS A 66 -7.73 2.35 13.78
N ARG A 67 -8.48 1.27 14.05
CA ARG A 67 -8.92 0.33 13.02
C ARG A 67 -9.96 1.01 12.13
N PRO A 68 -9.94 0.75 10.82
CA PRO A 68 -10.97 1.23 9.91
C PRO A 68 -12.32 0.57 10.26
N ARG A 69 -13.41 1.25 9.92
CA ARG A 69 -14.78 0.81 10.22
C ARG A 69 -15.32 -0.15 9.15
N ASP A 70 -15.15 0.20 7.88
CA ASP A 70 -15.89 -0.49 6.80
C ASP A 70 -15.02 -1.37 5.90
N HIS A 71 -13.76 -1.00 5.67
CA HIS A 71 -12.87 -1.73 4.75
C HIS A 71 -11.45 -1.83 5.30
N PHE A 72 -10.84 -2.99 5.11
CA PHE A 72 -9.45 -3.24 5.48
C PHE A 72 -8.61 -3.54 4.23
N VAL A 73 -7.56 -2.74 4.03
CA VAL A 73 -6.60 -2.94 2.94
C VAL A 73 -5.34 -3.58 3.52
N PHE A 74 -5.06 -4.82 3.08
CA PHE A 74 -3.94 -5.63 3.56
C PHE A 74 -2.60 -5.19 2.99
N GLY A 75 -2.57 -4.75 1.74
CA GLY A 75 -1.41 -4.18 1.09
C GLY A 75 -1.82 -3.21 -0.01
N THR A 76 -0.85 -2.46 -0.51
CA THR A 76 -1.00 -1.64 -1.72
C THR A 76 0.30 -1.65 -2.48
N ILE A 77 0.23 -1.66 -3.80
CA ILE A 77 1.36 -1.39 -4.68
C ILE A 77 1.34 0.05 -5.23
N GLN A 78 2.52 0.63 -5.39
CA GLN A 78 2.74 1.85 -6.16
C GLN A 78 3.72 1.50 -7.28
N GLU A 79 3.21 1.39 -8.51
CA GLU A 79 3.99 0.94 -9.65
C GLU A 79 5.05 1.95 -10.06
N GLU A 80 4.71 3.25 -10.01
CA GLU A 80 5.59 4.36 -10.38
C GLU A 80 6.84 4.41 -9.49
N ASP A 81 6.64 4.23 -8.18
CA ASP A 81 7.70 4.23 -7.18
C ASP A 81 8.35 2.84 -6.98
N ARG A 82 7.76 1.79 -7.59
CA ARG A 82 8.12 0.38 -7.38
C ARG A 82 8.13 0.00 -5.89
N VAL A 83 7.10 0.42 -5.16
CA VAL A 83 7.00 0.16 -3.72
C VAL A 83 5.76 -0.67 -3.42
N ILE A 84 5.97 -1.80 -2.72
CA ILE A 84 4.90 -2.61 -2.15
C ILE A 84 4.80 -2.26 -0.66
N ARG A 85 3.64 -1.78 -0.23
CA ARG A 85 3.36 -1.45 1.17
C ARG A 85 2.45 -2.50 1.76
N ILE A 86 2.90 -3.19 2.81
CA ILE A 86 2.09 -4.15 3.56
C ILE A 86 1.60 -3.51 4.85
N ASN A 87 0.32 -3.68 5.18
CA ASN A 87 -0.27 -3.08 6.37
C ASN A 87 0.37 -3.63 7.66
N TRP A 88 0.78 -2.75 8.58
CA TRP A 88 1.38 -3.12 9.86
C TRP A 88 0.51 -4.06 10.70
N ALA A 89 -0.82 -4.07 10.52
CA ALA A 89 -1.68 -4.99 11.25
C ALA A 89 -1.35 -6.47 10.98
N LEU A 90 -0.71 -6.78 9.85
CA LEU A 90 -0.25 -8.12 9.51
C LEU A 90 1.03 -8.54 10.23
N ASN A 91 1.76 -7.59 10.82
CA ASN A 91 2.94 -7.85 11.62
C ASN A 91 2.57 -8.25 13.06
N ARG A 92 1.88 -9.39 13.22
CA ARG A 92 1.36 -9.88 14.50
C ARG A 92 1.46 -11.41 14.58
N PRO A 93 1.65 -12.00 15.78
CA PRO A 93 1.88 -13.44 15.94
C PRO A 93 0.68 -14.33 15.56
N PHE A 94 -0.54 -13.81 15.63
CA PHE A 94 -1.73 -14.58 15.21
C PHE A 94 -1.85 -14.69 13.68
N VAL A 95 -1.12 -13.86 12.93
CA VAL A 95 -1.17 -13.84 11.47
C VAL A 95 -0.23 -14.90 10.95
N PRO A 96 -0.72 -15.94 10.26
CA PRO A 96 0.15 -17.00 9.79
C PRO A 96 1.09 -16.53 8.67
N LEU A 97 2.32 -17.03 8.66
CA LEU A 97 3.32 -16.67 7.65
C LEU A 97 2.83 -16.96 6.21
N TRP A 98 2.10 -18.06 5.99
CA TRP A 98 1.54 -18.39 4.68
C TRP A 98 0.47 -17.40 4.22
N PHE A 99 -0.24 -16.74 5.14
CA PHE A 99 -1.20 -15.69 4.81
C PHE A 99 -0.47 -14.41 4.41
N LEU A 100 0.57 -14.04 5.15
CA LEU A 100 1.42 -12.90 4.78
C LEU A 100 2.06 -13.11 3.39
N GLN A 101 2.53 -14.32 3.09
CA GLN A 101 3.04 -14.68 1.76
C GLN A 101 1.97 -14.52 0.68
N TYR A 102 0.73 -14.92 0.96
CA TYR A 102 -0.39 -14.73 0.04
C TYR A 102 -0.66 -13.25 -0.24
N VAL A 103 -0.77 -12.42 0.82
CA VAL A 103 -0.99 -10.97 0.65
C VAL A 103 0.12 -10.36 -0.19
N LEU A 104 1.38 -10.70 0.12
CA LEU A 104 2.52 -10.17 -0.64
C LEU A 104 2.50 -10.63 -2.09
N TYR A 105 2.17 -11.91 -2.35
CA TYR A 105 2.00 -12.43 -3.71
C TYR A 105 0.88 -11.71 -4.48
N HIS A 106 -0.26 -11.44 -3.82
CA HIS A 106 -1.36 -10.67 -4.39
C HIS A 106 -0.91 -9.26 -4.79
N GLU A 107 -0.20 -8.55 -3.90
CA GLU A 107 0.33 -7.22 -4.23
C GLU A 107 1.35 -7.29 -5.38
N MET A 108 2.19 -8.31 -5.42
CA MET A 108 3.14 -8.51 -6.50
C MET A 108 2.45 -8.79 -7.83
N LEU A 109 1.34 -9.54 -7.86
CA LEU A 109 0.60 -9.81 -9.09
C LEU A 109 0.12 -8.54 -9.79
N HIS A 110 -0.26 -7.51 -9.03
CA HIS A 110 -0.68 -6.22 -9.59
C HIS A 110 0.40 -5.62 -10.50
N SER A 111 1.69 -5.76 -10.16
CA SER A 111 2.78 -5.23 -11.01
C SER A 111 3.02 -5.98 -12.32
N VAL A 112 2.42 -7.16 -12.50
CA VAL A 112 2.76 -8.06 -13.62
C VAL A 112 1.54 -8.38 -14.48
N VAL A 113 0.35 -8.16 -13.95
CA VAL A 113 -0.91 -8.29 -14.67
C VAL A 113 -1.43 -6.89 -14.92
N PRO A 114 -1.48 -6.43 -16.18
CA PRO A 114 -1.92 -5.07 -16.48
C PRO A 114 -3.39 -4.88 -16.12
N ASP A 115 -3.70 -3.67 -15.63
CA ASP A 115 -5.06 -3.20 -15.46
C ASP A 115 -5.81 -3.17 -16.79
N GLU A 116 -7.09 -3.57 -16.77
CA GLU A 116 -7.99 -3.41 -17.91
C GLU A 116 -8.66 -2.03 -17.84
N VAL A 117 -8.46 -1.20 -18.87
CA VAL A 117 -9.08 0.13 -18.95
C VAL A 117 -10.50 -0.02 -19.51
N LEU A 118 -11.50 0.24 -18.67
CA LEU A 118 -12.92 0.13 -19.05
C LEU A 118 -13.45 1.42 -19.69
N SER A 119 -13.00 2.57 -19.18
CA SER A 119 -13.35 3.90 -19.69
C SER A 119 -12.31 4.93 -19.19
N PRO A 120 -12.27 6.16 -19.72
CA PRO A 120 -11.36 7.20 -19.21
C PRO A 120 -11.54 7.38 -17.69
N GLY A 121 -10.49 7.06 -16.92
CA GLY A 121 -10.51 7.16 -15.45
C GLY A 121 -11.04 5.94 -14.70
N ARG A 122 -11.53 4.88 -15.38
CA ARG A 122 -11.97 3.64 -14.74
C ARG A 122 -11.11 2.45 -15.18
N ARG A 123 -10.42 1.86 -14.22
CA ARG A 123 -9.59 0.66 -14.42
C ARG A 123 -10.15 -0.52 -13.63
N ARG A 124 -10.03 -1.71 -14.20
CA ARG A 124 -10.30 -2.97 -13.54
C ARG A 124 -8.97 -3.66 -13.29
N VAL A 125 -8.59 -3.68 -12.02
CA VAL A 125 -7.32 -4.27 -11.55
C VAL A 125 -7.44 -5.80 -11.48
N HIS A 126 -8.55 -6.32 -10.95
CA HIS A 126 -8.82 -7.77 -10.90
C HIS A 126 -9.46 -8.27 -12.20
N THR A 127 -8.63 -8.40 -13.23
CA THR A 127 -8.98 -9.00 -14.53
C THR A 127 -9.15 -10.53 -14.42
N GLN A 128 -9.64 -11.19 -15.47
CA GLN A 128 -9.69 -12.66 -15.48
C GLN A 128 -8.30 -13.29 -15.35
N GLU A 129 -7.29 -12.69 -15.98
CA GLU A 129 -5.90 -13.15 -15.88
C GLU A 129 -5.36 -13.00 -14.46
N PHE A 130 -5.68 -11.89 -13.78
CA PHE A 130 -5.32 -11.70 -12.38
C PHE A 130 -5.89 -12.84 -11.52
N ASN A 131 -7.20 -13.08 -11.63
CA ASN A 131 -7.88 -14.12 -10.86
C ASN A 131 -7.34 -15.52 -11.16
N ARG A 132 -6.95 -15.79 -12.41
CA ARG A 132 -6.34 -17.07 -12.81
C ARG A 132 -5.01 -17.29 -12.07
N ARG A 133 -4.09 -16.32 -12.15
CA ARG A 133 -2.78 -16.41 -11.48
C ARG A 133 -2.89 -16.37 -9.96
N GLU A 134 -3.87 -15.64 -9.43
CA GLU A 134 -4.12 -15.62 -7.99
C GLU A 134 -4.47 -17.02 -7.48
N ARG A 135 -5.32 -17.75 -8.22
CA ARG A 135 -5.74 -19.12 -7.90
C ARG A 135 -4.63 -20.16 -8.01
N GLU A 136 -3.57 -19.88 -8.79
CA GLU A 136 -2.39 -20.74 -8.90
C GLU A 136 -1.54 -20.74 -7.62
N PHE A 137 -1.73 -19.76 -6.72
CA PHE A 137 -0.98 -19.73 -5.47
C PHE A 137 -1.38 -20.91 -4.56
N PRO A 138 -0.43 -21.72 -4.05
CA PRO A 138 -0.76 -22.94 -3.30
C PRO A 138 -1.65 -22.72 -2.09
N SER A 139 -1.52 -21.56 -1.41
CA SER A 139 -2.33 -21.24 -0.24
C SER A 139 -3.57 -20.38 -0.55
N TYR A 140 -3.93 -20.16 -1.81
CA TYR A 140 -5.02 -19.27 -2.21
C TYR A 140 -6.33 -19.55 -1.45
N ARG A 141 -6.86 -20.78 -1.56
CA ARG A 141 -8.14 -21.15 -0.95
C ARG A 141 -8.10 -21.02 0.58
N ARG A 142 -6.97 -21.41 1.18
CA ARG A 142 -6.76 -21.31 2.63
C ARG A 142 -6.69 -19.85 3.09
N ALA A 143 -6.05 -18.98 2.30
CA ALA A 143 -5.94 -17.56 2.58
C ALA A 143 -7.27 -16.84 2.47
N ARG A 144 -8.07 -17.11 1.43
CA ARG A 144 -9.42 -16.56 1.31
C ARG A 144 -10.31 -16.93 2.48
N ARG A 145 -10.30 -18.20 2.91
CA ARG A 145 -11.06 -18.63 4.10
C ARG A 145 -10.58 -17.93 5.37
N TRP A 146 -9.28 -17.89 5.59
CA TRP A 146 -8.72 -17.24 6.79
C TRP A 146 -9.00 -15.74 6.81
N GLU A 147 -8.93 -15.08 5.65
CA GLU A 147 -9.28 -13.68 5.48
C GLU A 147 -10.72 -13.44 5.95
N GLU A 148 -11.68 -14.21 5.45
CA GLU A 148 -13.10 -14.13 5.83
C GLU A 148 -13.32 -14.34 7.33
N GLU A 149 -12.67 -15.36 7.92
CA GLU A 149 -12.78 -15.69 9.34
C GLU A 149 -12.14 -14.64 10.27
N ASN A 150 -11.11 -13.94 9.79
CA ASN A 150 -10.30 -13.02 10.62
C ASN A 150 -10.50 -11.54 10.29
N LEU A 151 -11.29 -11.20 9.26
CA LEU A 151 -11.49 -9.81 8.82
C LEU A 151 -12.03 -8.93 9.96
N SER A 152 -12.97 -9.45 10.74
CA SER A 152 -13.55 -8.78 11.92
C SER A 152 -12.50 -8.39 12.97
N ARG A 153 -11.37 -9.11 13.06
CA ARG A 153 -10.27 -8.80 13.97
C ARG A 153 -9.47 -7.57 13.53
N PHE A 154 -9.51 -7.24 12.24
CA PHE A 154 -8.86 -6.07 11.66
C PHE A 154 -9.77 -4.84 11.61
N LEU A 155 -11.08 -5.05 11.65
CA LEU A 155 -12.10 -4.02 11.74
C LEU A 155 -12.43 -3.66 13.20
N ARG A 156 -13.16 -2.55 13.40
CA ARG A 156 -13.63 -2.09 14.71
C ARG A 156 -15.08 -2.44 14.92
#